data_AF-W9Y028-F1
#
_entry.id   AF-W9Y028-F1
#
_cell.length_a   1.000
_cell.length_b   1.000
_cell.length_c   1.000
_cell.angle_alpha   90.00
_cell.angle_beta   90.00
_cell.angle_gamma   90.00
#
_symmetry.space_group_name_H-M   'P 1'
#
loop_
_entity.id
_entity.type
_entity.pdbx_description
1 polymer ?
#
loop_
_entity_poly.entity_id
_entity_poly.type
_entity_poly.pdbx_seq_one_letter_code
_entity_poly.pdbx_strand_id
1 'polypeptide(L)'
;MSRSAAHDERNTSFREAFRTPFEFASSAAPTAQLVQTETQKLKLEHDVEDIPNSNGARLHWIGDRSAEKVLLYFHGGGFCLPALNGHILFLNQTQQYLESKGKKIVIAFLEYNGSEGSRYPAQIFQGTEALRFVLEKGWKPSNIVIGGDSAGANLAITTISVVLHSFPGIPPLSLSGHLAGLLLISAWIGFSRDTQSWTENADKDCIPAECAIQLTDAYADPADRNNYSEPGQADVSWWKGLPADRILNVYGGAEVLRDHIAELGDKLEKAGNRVENVECPLEVHIDCILDAMSGLDAGLMSTKVWEWLSSVL
;
A
#
# COMPACT_ATOMS: atom_id res chain seq x y z
N MET A 1 -6.09 -22.69 -7.26
CA MET A 1 -6.36 -23.28 -5.93
C MET A 1 -5.72 -22.35 -4.93
N SER A 2 -6.46 -21.88 -3.93
CA SER A 2 -5.87 -21.13 -2.82
C SER A 2 -5.14 -22.06 -1.85
N ARG A 3 -4.63 -21.51 -0.75
CA ARG A 3 -3.90 -22.26 0.28
C ARG A 3 -4.75 -23.28 1.04
N SER A 4 -6.07 -23.08 1.17
CA SER A 4 -6.99 -24.05 1.78
C SER A 4 -8.45 -23.74 1.44
N ALA A 5 -9.39 -24.65 1.75
CA ALA A 5 -10.82 -24.41 1.56
C ALA A 5 -11.34 -23.15 2.30
N ALA A 6 -10.77 -22.83 3.46
CA ALA A 6 -11.13 -21.60 4.20
C ALA A 6 -10.66 -20.33 3.46
N HIS A 7 -9.53 -20.39 2.75
CA HIS A 7 -9.08 -19.28 1.90
C HIS A 7 -9.95 -19.15 0.65
N ASP A 8 -10.39 -20.27 0.05
CA ASP A 8 -11.34 -20.24 -1.08
C ASP A 8 -12.67 -19.58 -0.66
N GLU A 9 -13.20 -19.93 0.53
CA GLU A 9 -14.41 -19.32 1.08
C GLU A 9 -14.23 -17.83 1.32
N ARG A 10 -13.15 -17.44 2.04
CA ARG A 10 -12.78 -16.03 2.27
C ARG A 10 -12.71 -15.24 0.96
N ASN A 11 -12.01 -15.77 -0.05
CA ASN A 11 -11.81 -15.10 -1.33
C ASN A 11 -13.13 -14.90 -2.06
N THR A 12 -13.98 -15.93 -2.05
CA THR A 12 -15.31 -15.87 -2.67
C THR A 12 -16.19 -14.84 -1.96
N SER A 13 -16.24 -14.86 -0.63
CA SER A 13 -17.03 -13.90 0.16
C SER A 13 -16.56 -12.46 -0.05
N PHE A 14 -15.24 -12.22 -0.03
CA PHE A 14 -14.70 -10.90 -0.28
C PHE A 14 -15.02 -10.43 -1.70
N ARG A 15 -14.81 -11.31 -2.71
CA ARG A 15 -15.11 -11.01 -4.11
C ARG A 15 -16.56 -10.58 -4.32
N GLU A 16 -17.51 -11.31 -3.75
CA GLU A 16 -18.93 -11.00 -3.88
C GLU A 16 -19.29 -9.66 -3.23
N ALA A 17 -18.76 -9.39 -2.03
CA ALA A 17 -18.94 -8.09 -1.37
C ALA A 17 -18.30 -6.94 -2.17
N PHE A 18 -17.18 -7.21 -2.85
CA PHE A 18 -16.42 -6.19 -3.57
C PHE A 18 -16.93 -5.91 -5.00
N ARG A 19 -17.92 -6.67 -5.52
CA ARG A 19 -18.55 -6.38 -6.82
C ARG A 19 -19.19 -4.98 -6.87
N THR A 20 -19.71 -4.52 -5.73
CA THR A 20 -20.32 -3.19 -5.57
C THR A 20 -19.49 -2.36 -4.57
N PRO A 21 -18.29 -1.89 -4.96
CA PRO A 21 -17.33 -1.29 -4.03
C PRO A 21 -17.88 -0.06 -3.29
N PHE A 22 -18.77 0.72 -3.90
CA PHE A 22 -19.37 1.89 -3.26
C PHE A 22 -20.46 1.53 -2.25
N GLU A 23 -21.19 0.42 -2.45
CA GLU A 23 -22.12 -0.08 -1.44
C GLU A 23 -21.34 -0.64 -0.24
N PHE A 24 -20.27 -1.38 -0.51
CA PHE A 24 -19.34 -1.83 0.52
C PHE A 24 -18.78 -0.64 1.32
N ALA A 25 -18.23 0.37 0.63
CA ALA A 25 -17.68 1.58 1.27
C ALA A 25 -18.73 2.31 2.12
N SER A 26 -19.97 2.46 1.62
CA SER A 26 -21.06 3.14 2.34
C SER A 26 -21.47 2.44 3.63
N SER A 27 -21.24 1.13 3.72
CA SER A 27 -21.52 0.33 4.93
C SER A 27 -20.34 0.22 5.89
N ALA A 28 -19.14 0.61 5.45
CA ALA A 28 -17.92 0.50 6.23
C ALA A 28 -17.74 1.72 7.15
N ALA A 29 -17.07 1.50 8.28
CA ALA A 29 -16.68 2.60 9.15
C ALA A 29 -15.61 3.47 8.45
N PRO A 30 -15.63 4.80 8.62
CA PRO A 30 -14.55 5.67 8.15
C PRO A 30 -13.19 5.25 8.71
N THR A 31 -12.11 5.47 7.95
CA THR A 31 -10.74 5.06 8.30
C THR A 31 -10.37 5.48 9.73
N ALA A 32 -10.53 6.75 10.11
CA ALA A 32 -10.19 7.18 11.48
C ALA A 32 -10.94 6.41 12.59
N GLN A 33 -12.24 6.18 12.41
CA GLN A 33 -13.04 5.45 13.40
C GLN A 33 -12.58 3.99 13.47
N LEU A 34 -12.30 3.37 12.32
CA LEU A 34 -11.81 2.00 12.24
C LEU A 34 -10.45 1.86 12.93
N VAL A 35 -9.48 2.72 12.60
CA VAL A 35 -8.14 2.67 13.20
C VAL A 35 -8.24 2.84 14.71
N GLN A 36 -8.98 3.85 15.19
CA GLN A 36 -9.20 4.06 16.63
C GLN A 36 -9.85 2.85 17.32
N THR A 37 -10.84 2.23 16.68
CA THR A 37 -11.53 1.07 17.25
C THR A 37 -10.61 -0.14 17.37
N GLU A 38 -9.84 -0.44 16.31
CA GLU A 38 -8.96 -1.60 16.28
C GLU A 38 -7.74 -1.42 17.19
N THR A 39 -7.13 -0.24 17.25
CA THR A 39 -6.03 0.04 18.19
C THR A 39 -6.48 -0.09 19.64
N GLN A 40 -7.70 0.37 19.98
CA GLN A 40 -8.28 0.19 21.31
C GLN A 40 -8.51 -1.29 21.65
N LYS A 41 -9.09 -2.07 20.72
CA LYS A 41 -9.30 -3.52 20.92
C LYS A 41 -8.00 -4.27 21.17
N LEU A 42 -6.96 -3.92 20.41
CA LEU A 42 -5.63 -4.52 20.49
C LEU A 42 -4.78 -3.94 21.63
N LYS A 43 -5.25 -2.89 22.32
CA LYS A 43 -4.54 -2.17 23.38
C LYS A 43 -3.19 -1.60 22.92
N LEU A 44 -3.16 -1.07 21.70
CA LEU A 44 -1.97 -0.44 21.13
C LEU A 44 -1.88 1.02 21.58
N GLU A 45 -0.67 1.51 21.78
CA GLU A 45 -0.42 2.95 21.85
C GLU A 45 -0.85 3.58 20.53
N HIS A 46 -1.74 4.57 20.58
CA HIS A 46 -2.31 5.21 19.41
C HIS A 46 -2.49 6.70 19.64
N ASP A 47 -1.95 7.50 18.71
CA ASP A 47 -2.09 8.95 18.66
C ASP A 47 -2.44 9.40 17.23
N VAL A 48 -3.05 10.57 17.08
CA VAL A 48 -3.45 11.10 15.77
C VAL A 48 -2.93 12.52 15.63
N GLU A 49 -2.24 12.79 14.52
CA GLU A 49 -1.80 14.13 14.16
C GLU A 49 -2.32 14.54 12.79
N ASP A 50 -2.89 15.74 12.70
CA ASP A 50 -3.19 16.36 11.42
C ASP A 50 -1.90 16.72 10.69
N ILE A 51 -1.83 16.40 9.40
CA ILE A 51 -0.71 16.82 8.56
C ILE A 51 -1.00 18.26 8.10
N PRO A 52 -0.18 19.26 8.47
CA PRO A 52 -0.42 20.64 8.06
C PRO A 52 -0.46 20.80 6.54
N ASN A 53 -1.36 21.66 6.04
CA ASN A 53 -1.51 21.97 4.61
C ASN A 53 -1.86 20.78 3.70
N SER A 54 -2.29 19.64 4.23
CA SER A 54 -2.54 18.40 3.46
C SER A 54 -3.99 18.22 2.99
N ASN A 55 -4.83 19.26 3.02
CA ASN A 55 -6.27 19.15 2.75
C ASN A 55 -6.98 18.09 3.60
N GLY A 56 -6.59 17.97 4.88
CA GLY A 56 -7.27 17.13 5.87
C GLY A 56 -6.68 15.73 6.05
N ALA A 57 -5.51 15.42 5.47
CA ALA A 57 -4.84 14.15 5.75
C ALA A 57 -4.30 14.11 7.17
N ARG A 58 -4.26 12.92 7.76
CA ARG A 58 -3.79 12.67 9.13
C ARG A 58 -2.86 11.47 9.20
N LEU A 59 -1.97 11.48 10.18
CA LEU A 59 -1.20 10.28 10.55
C LEU A 59 -1.76 9.70 11.85
N HIS A 60 -2.10 8.43 11.79
CA HIS A 60 -2.30 7.60 12.97
C HIS A 60 -0.96 6.97 13.36
N TRP A 61 -0.40 7.41 14.48
CA TRP A 61 0.81 6.85 15.06
C TRP A 61 0.44 5.62 15.89
N ILE A 62 0.94 4.44 15.53
CA ILE A 62 0.64 3.18 16.22
C ILE A 62 1.94 2.58 16.76
N GLY A 63 2.01 2.45 18.08
CA GLY A 63 3.21 2.05 18.83
C GLY A 63 4.03 3.23 19.37
N ASP A 64 5.17 2.91 19.99
CA ASP A 64 6.00 3.89 20.70
C ASP A 64 6.75 4.82 19.74
N ARG A 65 6.36 6.09 19.78
CA ARG A 65 6.90 7.18 18.94
C ARG A 65 8.38 7.51 19.20
N SER A 66 8.98 7.00 20.26
CA SER A 66 10.43 7.11 20.49
C SER A 66 11.25 6.13 19.65
N ALA A 67 10.57 5.20 18.93
CA ALA A 67 11.23 4.29 18.02
C ALA A 67 12.02 5.05 16.93
N GLU A 68 13.29 4.66 16.76
CA GLU A 68 14.17 5.30 15.78
C GLU A 68 13.68 5.05 14.34
N LYS A 69 12.94 3.96 14.12
CA LYS A 69 12.49 3.45 12.83
C LYS A 69 10.99 3.67 12.65
N VAL A 70 10.57 4.09 11.46
CA VAL A 70 9.17 4.32 11.11
C VAL A 70 8.79 3.59 9.83
N LEU A 71 7.63 2.93 9.87
CA LEU A 71 6.94 2.44 8.67
C LEU A 71 5.82 3.43 8.35
N LEU A 72 6.02 4.26 7.33
CA LEU A 72 5.00 5.13 6.76
C LEU A 72 4.13 4.28 5.82
N TYR A 73 2.92 3.94 6.28
CA TYR A 73 2.04 2.98 5.62
C TYR A 73 0.81 3.64 5.01
N PHE A 74 0.57 3.36 3.74
CA PHE A 74 -0.58 3.84 2.97
C PHE A 74 -1.51 2.65 2.69
N HIS A 75 -2.75 2.71 3.14
CA HIS A 75 -3.69 1.60 2.97
C HIS A 75 -4.23 1.50 1.53
N GLY A 76 -4.59 0.28 1.13
CA GLY A 76 -5.31 0.01 -0.11
C GLY A 76 -6.79 0.39 -0.05
N GLY A 77 -7.58 -0.16 -0.98
CA GLY A 77 -8.99 0.20 -1.14
C GLY A 77 -9.26 1.11 -2.35
N GLY A 78 -8.48 0.96 -3.42
CA GLY A 78 -8.78 1.57 -4.72
C GLY A 78 -8.92 3.10 -4.71
N PHE A 79 -8.29 3.79 -3.75
CA PHE A 79 -8.49 5.21 -3.46
C PHE A 79 -9.92 5.63 -3.15
N CYS A 80 -10.87 4.70 -3.00
CA CYS A 80 -12.30 5.00 -2.83
C CYS A 80 -12.86 4.44 -1.52
N LEU A 81 -12.21 3.42 -0.96
CA LEU A 81 -12.69 2.70 0.20
C LEU A 81 -11.89 3.10 1.46
N PRO A 82 -12.53 3.08 2.64
CA PRO A 82 -11.79 3.20 3.89
C PRO A 82 -10.87 2.00 4.11
N ALA A 83 -9.91 2.14 5.03
CA ALA A 83 -9.08 1.02 5.45
C ALA A 83 -9.93 -0.12 6.03
N LEU A 84 -9.53 -1.36 5.75
CA LEU A 84 -10.04 -2.57 6.40
C LEU A 84 -9.39 -2.78 7.78
N ASN A 85 -10.07 -3.45 8.71
CA ASN A 85 -9.50 -3.85 10.01
C ASN A 85 -8.28 -4.77 9.85
N GLY A 86 -8.25 -5.57 8.76
CA GLY A 86 -7.09 -6.37 8.36
C GLY A 86 -5.79 -5.58 8.29
N HIS A 87 -5.81 -4.29 7.91
CA HIS A 87 -4.60 -3.48 7.87
C HIS A 87 -4.01 -3.29 9.27
N ILE A 88 -4.83 -2.97 10.26
CA ILE A 88 -4.37 -2.75 11.64
C ILE A 88 -3.92 -4.06 12.28
N LEU A 89 -4.64 -5.16 12.00
CA LEU A 89 -4.25 -6.49 12.47
C LEU A 89 -2.91 -6.94 11.87
N PHE A 90 -2.72 -6.77 10.56
CA PHE A 90 -1.47 -7.09 9.87
C PHE A 90 -0.30 -6.24 10.35
N LEU A 91 -0.50 -4.93 10.53
CA LEU A 91 0.53 -4.02 11.02
C LEU A 91 0.92 -4.32 12.47
N ASN A 92 -0.04 -4.70 13.32
CA ASN A 92 0.23 -5.18 14.68
C ASN A 92 1.04 -6.49 14.67
N GLN A 93 0.66 -7.47 13.84
CA GLN A 93 1.44 -8.70 13.67
C GLN A 93 2.86 -8.42 13.16
N THR A 94 3.00 -7.44 12.28
CA THR A 94 4.29 -6.96 11.77
C THR A 94 5.15 -6.40 12.91
N GLN A 95 4.60 -5.52 13.76
CA GLN A 95 5.32 -4.99 14.93
C GLN A 95 5.73 -6.13 15.88
N GLN A 96 4.83 -7.06 16.19
CA GLN A 96 5.13 -8.21 17.05
C GLN A 96 6.25 -9.08 16.49
N TYR A 97 6.24 -9.35 15.18
CA TYR A 97 7.32 -10.10 14.54
C TYR A 97 8.66 -9.36 14.66
N LEU A 98 8.70 -8.07 14.35
CA LEU A 98 9.92 -7.27 14.43
C LEU A 98 10.44 -7.17 15.87
N GLU A 99 9.56 -6.99 16.86
CA GLU A 99 9.93 -6.99 18.28
C GLU A 99 10.53 -8.32 18.71
N SER A 100 10.00 -9.45 18.21
CA SER A 100 10.58 -10.78 18.45
C SER A 100 12.01 -10.93 17.89
N LYS A 101 12.40 -10.07 16.95
CA LYS A 101 13.76 -9.96 16.39
C LYS A 101 14.59 -8.84 17.02
N GLY A 102 14.10 -8.20 18.08
CA GLY A 102 14.75 -7.08 18.75
C GLY A 102 14.71 -5.78 17.95
N LYS A 103 13.77 -5.65 17.01
CA LYS A 103 13.56 -4.45 16.19
C LYS A 103 12.30 -3.73 16.65
N LYS A 104 12.43 -2.44 16.95
CA LYS A 104 11.31 -1.61 17.41
C LYS A 104 11.02 -0.54 16.36
N ILE A 105 9.76 -0.45 15.97
CA ILE A 105 9.29 0.49 14.94
C ILE A 105 8.00 1.17 15.41
N VAL A 106 7.76 2.39 14.94
CA VAL A 106 6.44 3.03 15.00
C VAL A 106 5.80 2.96 13.62
N ILE A 107 4.48 2.72 13.57
CA ILE A 107 3.73 2.82 12.32
C ILE A 107 3.17 4.24 12.21
N ALA A 108 3.45 4.90 11.08
CA ALA A 108 2.77 6.12 10.67
C ALA A 108 1.74 5.76 9.60
N PHE A 109 0.51 5.49 10.01
CA PHE A 109 -0.55 5.06 9.10
C PHE A 109 -1.27 6.29 8.54
N LEU A 110 -1.21 6.48 7.22
CA LEU A 110 -1.82 7.62 6.56
C LEU A 110 -3.33 7.42 6.38
N GLU A 111 -4.10 8.33 6.95
CA GLU A 111 -5.48 8.58 6.57
C GLU A 111 -5.50 9.68 5.50
N TYR A 112 -5.73 9.29 4.25
CA TYR A 112 -5.89 10.18 3.11
C TYR A 112 -7.36 10.20 2.65
N ASN A 113 -7.75 11.21 1.87
CA ASN A 113 -9.11 11.35 1.40
C ASN A 113 -9.42 10.33 0.30
N GLY A 114 -10.57 9.67 0.40
CA GLY A 114 -11.10 8.88 -0.69
C GLY A 114 -11.48 9.73 -1.91
N SER A 115 -11.71 9.07 -3.04
CA SER A 115 -12.00 9.72 -4.32
C SER A 115 -13.38 10.39 -4.35
N GLU A 116 -14.27 10.00 -3.44
CA GLU A 116 -15.51 10.73 -3.18
C GLU A 116 -15.19 12.08 -2.53
N GLY A 117 -15.19 13.14 -3.35
CA GLY A 117 -14.86 14.50 -2.93
C GLY A 117 -13.40 14.92 -3.14
N SER A 118 -12.51 14.02 -3.54
CA SER A 118 -11.09 14.33 -3.82
C SER A 118 -10.51 13.33 -4.85
N ARG A 119 -10.76 13.55 -6.15
CA ARG A 119 -10.20 12.71 -7.23
C ARG A 119 -8.68 12.90 -7.36
N TYR A 120 -8.04 12.04 -8.16
CA TYR A 120 -6.67 12.24 -8.61
C TYR A 120 -6.44 13.69 -9.09
N PRO A 121 -5.34 14.37 -8.72
CA PRO A 121 -4.16 13.87 -8.00
C PRO A 121 -4.14 14.15 -6.48
N ALA A 122 -5.29 14.38 -5.83
CA ALA A 122 -5.34 14.83 -4.43
C ALA A 122 -4.55 13.93 -3.46
N GLN A 123 -4.64 12.61 -3.63
CA GLN A 123 -3.98 11.63 -2.76
C GLN A 123 -2.46 11.72 -2.85
N ILE A 124 -1.90 12.02 -4.03
CA ILE A 124 -0.45 12.17 -4.22
C ILE A 124 0.09 13.32 -3.38
N PHE A 125 -0.64 14.43 -3.34
CA PHE A 125 -0.32 15.56 -2.48
C PHE A 125 -0.32 15.13 -1.01
N GLN A 126 -1.37 14.41 -0.56
CA GLN A 126 -1.46 13.93 0.82
C GLN A 126 -0.35 12.95 1.20
N GLY A 127 -0.01 11.99 0.33
CA GLY A 127 1.11 11.07 0.54
C GLY A 127 2.47 11.76 0.57
N THR A 128 2.67 12.77 -0.27
CA THR A 128 3.91 13.57 -0.30
C THR A 128 4.06 14.42 0.96
N GLU A 129 2.99 15.08 1.39
CA GLU A 129 3.00 15.86 2.64
C GLU A 129 3.11 14.97 3.87
N ALA A 130 2.60 13.72 3.84
CA ALA A 130 2.83 12.75 4.89
C ALA A 130 4.32 12.40 5.04
N LEU A 131 5.02 12.12 3.93
CA LEU A 131 6.46 11.86 3.97
C LEU A 131 7.24 13.10 4.45
N ARG A 132 6.88 14.29 3.96
CA ARG A 132 7.46 15.56 4.43
C ARG A 132 7.30 15.71 5.94
N PHE A 133 6.10 15.48 6.45
CA PHE A 133 5.78 15.64 7.86
C PHE A 133 6.57 14.66 8.74
N VAL A 134 6.71 13.39 8.33
CA VAL A 134 7.55 12.40 9.03
C VAL A 134 9.01 12.87 9.07
N LEU A 135 9.56 13.43 7.99
CA LEU A 135 10.92 13.97 7.95
C LEU A 135 11.07 15.19 8.88
N GLU A 136 10.09 16.09 8.90
CA GLU A 136 10.08 17.29 9.76
C GLU A 136 9.99 16.95 11.25
N LYS A 137 9.37 15.82 11.60
CA LYS A 137 9.39 15.28 12.97
C LYS A 137 10.75 14.73 13.40
N GLY A 138 11.71 14.63 12.48
CA GLY A 138 13.11 14.31 12.79
C GLY A 138 13.55 12.89 12.43
N TRP A 139 12.68 12.05 11.86
CA TRP A 139 13.12 10.77 11.31
C TRP A 139 14.02 11.01 10.10
N LYS A 140 15.21 10.40 10.12
CA LYS A 140 16.14 10.43 8.98
C LYS A 140 15.57 9.56 7.85
N PRO A 141 15.80 9.90 6.57
CA PRO A 141 15.43 9.03 5.44
C PRO A 141 15.82 7.56 5.64
N SER A 142 17.05 7.30 6.09
CA SER A 142 17.58 5.94 6.34
C SER A 142 16.89 5.15 7.45
N ASN A 143 15.91 5.75 8.13
CA ASN A 143 15.10 5.15 9.18
C ASN A 143 13.62 5.02 8.79
N ILE A 144 13.27 5.44 7.57
CA ILE A 144 11.90 5.42 7.04
C ILE A 144 11.81 4.31 6.00
N VAL A 145 10.90 3.36 6.23
CA VAL A 145 10.31 2.59 5.12
C VAL A 145 8.99 3.25 4.77
N ILE A 146 8.79 3.56 3.50
CA ILE A 146 7.49 3.96 2.96
C ILE A 146 6.88 2.77 2.23
N GLY A 147 5.58 2.56 2.38
CA GLY A 147 4.93 1.47 1.66
C GLY A 147 3.43 1.43 1.84
N GLY A 148 2.84 0.40 1.27
CA GLY A 148 1.41 0.20 1.31
C GLY A 148 0.99 -1.03 0.54
N ASP A 149 -0.31 -1.19 0.41
CA ASP A 149 -0.94 -2.26 -0.36
C ASP A 149 -1.86 -1.71 -1.45
N SER A 150 -1.97 -2.38 -2.60
CA SER A 150 -2.91 -2.01 -3.66
C SER A 150 -2.79 -0.54 -4.08
N ALA A 151 -3.85 0.26 -3.95
CA ALA A 151 -3.83 1.71 -4.16
C ALA A 151 -2.86 2.46 -3.23
N GLY A 152 -2.65 1.99 -2.01
CA GLY A 152 -1.67 2.55 -1.09
C GLY A 152 -0.24 2.28 -1.53
N ALA A 153 0.04 1.11 -2.11
CA ALA A 153 1.33 0.82 -2.74
C ALA A 153 1.57 1.70 -3.97
N ASN A 154 0.54 1.95 -4.79
CA ASN A 154 0.58 2.95 -5.86
C ASN A 154 0.96 4.32 -5.29
N LEU A 155 0.26 4.78 -4.24
CA LEU A 155 0.57 6.05 -3.61
C LEU A 155 2.01 6.11 -3.10
N ALA A 156 2.54 5.02 -2.53
CA ALA A 156 3.90 4.96 -2.02
C ALA A 156 4.94 5.15 -3.15
N ILE A 157 4.85 4.38 -4.23
CA ILE A 157 5.78 4.52 -5.37
C ILE A 157 5.58 5.85 -6.10
N THR A 158 4.36 6.37 -6.14
CA THR A 158 4.06 7.68 -6.75
C THR A 158 4.61 8.83 -5.92
N THR A 159 4.57 8.77 -4.58
CA THR A 159 5.27 9.74 -3.71
C THR A 159 6.77 9.75 -4.01
N ILE A 160 7.38 8.59 -4.27
CA ILE A 160 8.79 8.53 -4.71
C ILE A 160 8.99 9.14 -6.10
N SER A 161 8.04 8.93 -7.03
CA SER A 161 8.06 9.60 -8.34
C SER A 161 8.02 11.11 -8.20
N VAL A 162 7.24 11.66 -7.27
CA VAL A 162 7.22 13.10 -6.97
C VAL A 162 8.58 13.59 -6.46
N VAL A 163 9.26 12.82 -5.61
CA VAL A 163 10.62 13.15 -5.14
C VAL A 163 11.62 13.18 -6.31
N LEU A 164 11.51 12.25 -7.26
CA LEU A 164 12.40 12.17 -8.42
C LEU A 164 12.16 13.28 -9.45
N HIS A 165 10.89 13.58 -9.75
CA HIS A 165 10.51 14.32 -10.95
C HIS A 165 9.76 15.62 -10.67
N SER A 166 9.44 15.90 -9.40
CA SER A 166 8.48 16.92 -8.97
C SER A 166 7.07 16.70 -9.54
N PHE A 167 6.05 17.36 -8.99
CA PHE A 167 4.69 17.32 -9.54
C PHE A 167 4.07 18.71 -9.49
N PRO A 168 3.44 19.21 -10.57
CA PRO A 168 2.81 20.52 -10.59
C PRO A 168 1.79 20.69 -9.45
N GLY A 169 1.98 21.73 -8.62
CA GLY A 169 1.09 22.00 -7.49
C GLY A 169 1.49 21.33 -6.17
N ILE A 170 2.53 20.49 -6.17
CA ILE A 170 3.11 19.92 -4.95
C ILE A 170 4.46 20.61 -4.70
N PRO A 171 4.70 21.21 -3.52
CA PRO A 171 6.01 21.76 -3.19
C PRO A 171 7.10 20.70 -3.32
N PRO A 172 8.27 21.01 -3.90
CA PRO A 172 9.35 20.03 -4.02
C PRO A 172 9.71 19.39 -2.67
N LEU A 173 9.92 18.08 -2.69
CA LEU A 173 10.40 17.33 -1.53
C LEU A 173 11.76 16.74 -1.89
N SER A 174 12.81 17.22 -1.22
CA SER A 174 14.17 16.68 -1.37
C SER A 174 14.53 15.87 -0.13
N LEU A 175 15.10 14.69 -0.34
CA LEU A 175 15.58 13.83 0.73
C LEU A 175 17.07 14.11 0.97
N SER A 176 17.48 14.15 2.25
CA SER A 176 18.89 14.30 2.64
C SER A 176 19.72 13.03 2.45
N GLY A 177 19.07 11.93 2.07
CA GLY A 177 19.65 10.61 1.83
C GLY A 177 18.58 9.66 1.31
N HIS A 178 18.90 8.37 1.23
CA HIS A 178 17.94 7.36 0.78
C HIS A 178 17.00 6.94 1.90
N LEU A 179 15.76 6.62 1.52
CA LEU A 179 14.84 5.89 2.38
C LEU A 179 15.40 4.49 2.67
N ALA A 180 15.12 3.96 3.86
CA ALA A 180 15.54 2.60 4.22
C ALA A 180 14.96 1.56 3.24
N GLY A 181 13.71 1.77 2.82
CA GLY A 181 13.14 0.98 1.72
C GLY A 181 11.76 1.44 1.25
N LEU A 182 11.33 0.83 0.15
CA LEU A 182 10.01 0.96 -0.46
C LEU A 182 9.31 -0.42 -0.41
N LEU A 183 8.15 -0.48 0.24
CA LEU A 183 7.35 -1.70 0.37
C LEU A 183 6.10 -1.61 -0.50
N LEU A 184 5.97 -2.51 -1.48
CA LEU A 184 4.86 -2.59 -2.42
C LEU A 184 4.17 -3.95 -2.28
N ILE A 185 2.96 -3.97 -1.74
CA ILE A 185 2.15 -5.18 -1.60
C ILE A 185 1.00 -5.13 -2.63
N SER A 186 0.94 -6.10 -3.54
CA SER A 186 -0.10 -6.23 -4.57
C SER A 186 -0.43 -4.89 -5.27
N ALA A 187 0.59 -4.16 -5.73
CA ALA A 187 0.45 -2.75 -6.07
C ALA A 187 -0.48 -2.49 -7.27
N TRP A 188 -1.44 -1.57 -7.13
CA TRP A 188 -2.35 -1.22 -8.23
C TRP A 188 -1.74 -0.16 -9.15
N ILE A 189 -0.91 -0.62 -10.09
CA ILE A 189 -0.01 0.25 -10.85
C ILE A 189 -0.38 0.42 -12.33
N GLY A 190 -1.43 -0.25 -12.80
CA GLY A 190 -2.00 -0.08 -14.14
C GLY A 190 -3.51 -0.26 -14.11
N PHE A 191 -4.23 0.50 -14.94
CA PHE A 191 -5.70 0.45 -15.01
C PHE A 191 -6.21 -0.38 -16.19
N SER A 192 -5.32 -0.79 -17.09
CA SER A 192 -5.66 -1.73 -18.15
C SER A 192 -6.02 -3.09 -17.57
N ARG A 193 -6.78 -3.88 -18.35
CA ARG A 193 -7.22 -5.24 -17.98
C ARG A 193 -6.90 -6.25 -19.07
N ASP A 194 -5.84 -5.97 -19.81
CA ASP A 194 -5.41 -6.65 -21.03
C ASP A 194 -4.28 -7.66 -20.81
N THR A 195 -3.73 -7.75 -19.59
CA THR A 195 -2.70 -8.73 -19.26
C THR A 195 -3.29 -10.15 -19.14
N GLN A 196 -2.42 -11.15 -19.22
CA GLN A 196 -2.80 -12.56 -19.17
C GLN A 196 -3.39 -12.93 -17.79
N SER A 197 -2.87 -12.34 -16.71
CA SER A 197 -3.37 -12.52 -15.34
C SER A 197 -4.85 -12.15 -15.19
N TRP A 198 -5.35 -11.12 -15.90
CA TRP A 198 -6.77 -10.76 -15.87
C TRP A 198 -7.68 -11.87 -16.43
N THR A 199 -7.17 -12.69 -17.35
CA THR A 199 -7.91 -13.84 -17.89
C THR A 199 -7.69 -15.10 -17.04
N GLU A 200 -6.44 -15.40 -16.68
CA GLU A 200 -6.09 -16.63 -15.93
C GLU A 200 -6.63 -16.67 -14.50
N ASN A 201 -6.73 -15.50 -13.87
CA ASN A 201 -7.11 -15.36 -12.47
C ASN A 201 -8.50 -14.74 -12.29
N ALA A 202 -9.26 -14.57 -13.37
CA ALA A 202 -10.60 -13.97 -13.37
C ALA A 202 -11.52 -14.60 -12.31
N ASP A 203 -11.49 -15.92 -12.15
CA ASP A 203 -12.31 -16.68 -11.20
C ASP A 203 -11.56 -17.09 -9.92
N LYS A 204 -10.29 -16.69 -9.77
CA LYS A 204 -9.45 -17.05 -8.61
C LYS A 204 -9.30 -15.89 -7.63
N ASP A 205 -9.16 -14.68 -8.16
CA ASP A 205 -8.84 -13.50 -7.36
C ASP A 205 -10.05 -12.97 -6.58
N CYS A 206 -9.77 -12.26 -5.50
CA CYS A 206 -10.77 -11.55 -4.71
C CYS A 206 -11.21 -10.23 -5.37
N ILE A 207 -10.53 -9.75 -6.42
CA ILE A 207 -10.89 -8.54 -7.18
C ILE A 207 -11.69 -8.91 -8.44
N PRO A 208 -12.99 -8.56 -8.52
CA PRO A 208 -13.76 -8.72 -9.75
C PRO A 208 -13.52 -7.57 -10.74
N ALA A 209 -13.65 -7.85 -12.04
CA ALA A 209 -13.38 -6.88 -13.11
C ALA A 209 -14.32 -5.67 -13.06
N GLU A 210 -15.57 -5.86 -12.65
CA GLU A 210 -16.57 -4.81 -12.47
C GLU A 210 -16.16 -3.81 -11.38
N CYS A 211 -15.50 -4.30 -10.33
CA CYS A 211 -14.98 -3.44 -9.27
C CYS A 211 -13.83 -2.58 -9.78
N ALA A 212 -12.87 -3.18 -10.48
CA ALA A 212 -11.74 -2.43 -11.03
C ALA A 212 -12.17 -1.32 -12.01
N ILE A 213 -13.20 -1.55 -12.83
CA ILE A 213 -13.80 -0.51 -13.69
C ILE A 213 -14.31 0.65 -12.85
N GLN A 214 -15.18 0.35 -11.88
CA GLN A 214 -15.82 1.36 -11.02
C GLN A 214 -14.79 2.20 -10.25
N LEU A 215 -13.77 1.56 -9.69
CA LEU A 215 -12.71 2.24 -8.94
C LEU A 215 -11.82 3.11 -9.85
N THR A 216 -11.49 2.61 -11.05
CA THR A 216 -10.72 3.38 -12.03
C THR A 216 -11.45 4.67 -12.42
N ASP A 217 -12.73 4.56 -12.76
CA ASP A 217 -13.55 5.70 -13.19
C ASP A 217 -13.80 6.70 -12.05
N ALA A 218 -13.88 6.22 -10.81
CA ALA A 218 -14.00 7.07 -9.62
C ALA A 218 -12.70 7.75 -9.22
N TYR A 219 -11.53 7.16 -9.48
CA TYR A 219 -10.25 7.72 -9.08
C TYR A 219 -9.73 8.80 -10.04
N ALA A 220 -9.64 8.49 -11.33
CA ALA A 220 -8.93 9.34 -12.30
C ALA A 220 -9.65 9.43 -13.65
N ASP A 221 -9.84 10.67 -14.11
CA ASP A 221 -10.37 10.96 -15.44
C ASP A 221 -9.39 10.46 -16.51
N PRO A 222 -9.87 9.83 -17.61
CA PRO A 222 -8.98 9.30 -18.66
C PRO A 222 -7.97 10.31 -19.22
N ALA A 223 -8.33 11.60 -19.25
CA ALA A 223 -7.46 12.66 -19.75
C ALA A 223 -6.30 13.03 -18.80
N ASP A 224 -6.41 12.69 -17.51
CA ASP A 224 -5.42 13.05 -16.49
C ASP A 224 -4.46 11.88 -16.17
N ARG A 225 -4.71 10.69 -16.74
CA ARG A 225 -3.91 9.49 -16.51
C ARG A 225 -2.51 9.65 -17.09
N ASN A 226 -1.50 9.27 -16.30
CA ASN A 226 -0.08 9.39 -16.65
C ASN A 226 0.77 8.47 -15.74
N ASN A 227 2.10 8.60 -15.80
CA ASN A 227 3.05 7.81 -15.00
C ASN A 227 2.87 7.94 -13.47
N TYR A 228 2.16 8.95 -12.96
CA TYR A 228 1.86 9.10 -11.54
C TYR A 228 0.58 8.36 -11.13
N SER A 229 -0.46 8.36 -11.96
CA SER A 229 -1.68 7.57 -11.69
C SER A 229 -1.47 6.09 -11.99
N GLU A 230 -0.74 5.77 -13.06
CA GLU A 230 -0.44 4.42 -13.54
C GLU A 230 1.09 4.20 -13.63
N PRO A 231 1.79 4.06 -12.49
CA PRO A 231 3.24 3.84 -12.45
C PRO A 231 3.75 2.71 -13.35
N GLY A 232 2.94 1.68 -13.58
CA GLY A 232 3.30 0.58 -14.47
C GLY A 232 3.57 0.98 -15.91
N GLN A 233 3.01 2.09 -16.38
CA GLN A 233 3.24 2.60 -17.74
C GLN A 233 4.60 3.28 -17.89
N ALA A 234 5.23 3.70 -16.80
CA ALA A 234 6.48 4.43 -16.87
C ALA A 234 7.64 3.54 -17.37
N ASP A 235 8.45 4.08 -18.29
CA ASP A 235 9.63 3.40 -18.81
C ASP A 235 10.72 3.20 -17.75
N VAL A 236 11.64 2.27 -18.00
CA VAL A 236 12.79 1.97 -17.11
C VAL A 236 13.56 3.23 -16.70
N SER A 237 13.70 4.22 -17.59
CA SER A 237 14.41 5.48 -17.28
C SER A 237 13.74 6.33 -16.20
N TRP A 238 12.42 6.21 -16.02
CA TRP A 238 11.67 6.93 -14.99
C TRP A 238 12.11 6.53 -13.58
N TRP A 239 12.55 5.29 -13.42
CA TRP A 239 12.88 4.67 -12.14
C TRP A 239 14.37 4.74 -11.78
N LYS A 240 15.21 5.40 -12.59
CA LYS A 240 16.64 5.53 -12.33
C LYS A 240 16.89 6.53 -11.19
N GLY A 241 17.77 6.14 -10.26
CA GLY A 241 18.16 7.00 -9.14
C GLY A 241 17.11 7.09 -8.03
N LEU A 242 16.18 6.12 -7.97
CA LEU A 242 15.16 6.03 -6.93
C LEU A 242 15.82 6.09 -5.54
N PRO A 243 15.45 7.03 -4.66
CA PRO A 243 16.12 7.26 -3.38
C PRO A 243 15.64 6.30 -2.29
N ALA A 244 15.70 5.00 -2.53
CA ALA A 244 15.43 3.96 -1.53
C ALA A 244 16.46 2.82 -1.63
N ASP A 245 17.00 2.40 -0.50
CA ASP A 245 18.10 1.42 -0.48
C ASP A 245 17.66 -0.02 -0.81
N ARG A 246 16.38 -0.32 -0.57
CA ARG A 246 15.77 -1.64 -0.78
C ARG A 246 14.34 -1.48 -1.26
N ILE A 247 13.89 -2.35 -2.15
CA ILE A 247 12.50 -2.43 -2.58
C ILE A 247 12.01 -3.86 -2.39
N LEU A 248 10.86 -4.04 -1.74
CA LEU A 248 10.11 -5.29 -1.81
C LEU A 248 8.88 -5.05 -2.67
N ASN A 249 8.77 -5.80 -3.76
CA ASN A 249 7.60 -5.86 -4.62
C ASN A 249 7.00 -7.25 -4.50
N VAL A 250 5.98 -7.41 -3.65
CA VAL A 250 5.38 -8.71 -3.31
C VAL A 250 3.92 -8.76 -3.74
N TYR A 251 3.52 -9.87 -4.36
CA TYR A 251 2.18 -10.04 -4.94
C TYR A 251 1.79 -11.51 -5.00
N GLY A 252 0.50 -11.79 -5.04
CA GLY A 252 -0.05 -13.13 -5.24
C GLY A 252 0.11 -13.63 -6.68
N GLY A 253 0.26 -14.95 -6.85
CA GLY A 253 0.22 -15.59 -8.17
C GLY A 253 -1.21 -15.76 -8.70
N ALA A 254 -2.21 -15.68 -7.81
CA ALA A 254 -3.62 -15.83 -8.14
C ALA A 254 -4.37 -14.48 -8.21
N GLU A 255 -3.67 -13.34 -8.21
CA GLU A 255 -4.28 -12.02 -8.41
C GLU A 255 -4.33 -11.60 -9.89
N VAL A 256 -5.35 -10.81 -10.24
CA VAL A 256 -5.51 -10.27 -11.60
C VAL A 256 -4.47 -9.21 -11.94
N LEU A 257 -3.88 -8.56 -10.92
CA LEU A 257 -2.83 -7.53 -11.07
C LEU A 257 -1.41 -8.10 -11.23
N ARG A 258 -1.24 -9.43 -11.09
CA ARG A 258 0.06 -10.13 -11.07
C ARG A 258 1.01 -9.64 -12.16
N ASP A 259 0.57 -9.65 -13.42
CA ASP A 259 1.46 -9.37 -14.55
C ASP A 259 1.94 -7.92 -14.56
N HIS A 260 1.07 -6.96 -14.23
CA HIS A 260 1.47 -5.56 -14.09
C HIS A 260 2.54 -5.42 -13.02
N ILE A 261 2.31 -6.01 -11.85
CA ILE A 261 3.21 -5.88 -10.70
C ILE A 261 4.56 -6.55 -10.99
N ALA A 262 4.55 -7.73 -11.62
CA ALA A 262 5.75 -8.41 -12.06
C ALA A 262 6.57 -7.55 -13.03
N GLU A 263 5.90 -6.94 -14.02
CA GLU A 263 6.54 -6.05 -15.01
C GLU A 263 7.13 -4.79 -14.35
N LEU A 264 6.44 -4.19 -13.37
CA LEU A 264 6.98 -3.06 -12.61
C LEU A 264 8.26 -3.46 -11.84
N GLY A 265 8.26 -4.62 -11.19
CA GLY A 265 9.45 -5.14 -10.50
C GLY A 265 10.63 -5.28 -11.45
N ASP A 266 10.40 -5.87 -12.63
CA ASP A 266 11.38 -5.97 -13.71
C ASP A 266 11.92 -4.60 -14.16
N LYS A 267 11.04 -3.61 -14.31
CA LYS A 267 11.42 -2.23 -14.69
C LYS A 267 12.28 -1.57 -13.61
N LEU A 268 11.92 -1.75 -12.35
CA LEU A 268 12.67 -1.23 -11.19
C LEU A 268 14.06 -1.88 -11.12
N GLU A 269 14.19 -3.19 -11.33
CA GLU A 269 15.48 -3.89 -11.38
C GLU A 269 16.35 -3.42 -12.55
N LYS A 270 15.78 -3.34 -13.76
CA LYS A 270 16.48 -2.86 -14.97
C LYS A 270 16.92 -1.40 -14.85
N ALA A 271 16.26 -0.61 -14.00
CA ALA A 271 16.66 0.76 -13.70
C ALA A 271 17.85 0.85 -12.73
N GLY A 272 18.32 -0.27 -12.19
CA GLY A 272 19.47 -0.37 -11.28
C GLY A 272 19.09 -0.34 -9.80
N ASN A 273 17.81 -0.49 -9.46
CA ASN A 273 17.36 -0.51 -8.06
C ASN A 273 17.54 -1.91 -7.45
N ARG A 274 17.74 -1.97 -6.12
CA ARG A 274 17.83 -3.23 -5.39
C ARG A 274 16.43 -3.72 -5.01
N VAL A 275 15.85 -4.55 -5.87
CA VAL A 275 14.49 -5.06 -5.73
C VAL A 275 14.49 -6.54 -5.32
N GLU A 276 13.52 -6.91 -4.48
CA GLU A 276 13.07 -8.28 -4.31
C GLU A 276 11.68 -8.37 -4.93
N ASN A 277 11.60 -8.93 -6.15
CA ASN A 277 10.36 -9.13 -6.90
C ASN A 277 9.79 -10.53 -6.59
N VAL A 278 8.76 -10.61 -5.75
CA VAL A 278 8.32 -11.86 -5.11
C VAL A 278 6.87 -12.19 -5.44
N GLU A 279 6.68 -13.24 -6.24
CA GLU A 279 5.36 -13.86 -6.44
C GLU A 279 5.06 -14.87 -5.30
N CYS A 280 3.81 -14.85 -4.81
CA CYS A 280 3.27 -15.76 -3.82
C CYS A 280 2.21 -16.68 -4.49
N PRO A 281 2.59 -17.86 -5.03
CA PRO A 281 1.82 -18.55 -6.08
C PRO A 281 0.36 -18.92 -5.74
N LEU A 282 0.04 -19.15 -4.47
CA LEU A 282 -1.29 -19.59 -4.01
C LEU A 282 -2.12 -18.48 -3.36
N GLU A 283 -1.64 -17.24 -3.41
CA GLU A 283 -2.21 -16.09 -2.74
C GLU A 283 -2.88 -15.16 -3.75
N VAL A 284 -3.95 -14.50 -3.30
CA VAL A 284 -4.73 -13.53 -4.07
C VAL A 284 -4.31 -12.10 -3.71
N HIS A 285 -5.03 -11.12 -4.26
CA HIS A 285 -4.76 -9.71 -4.01
C HIS A 285 -4.83 -9.40 -2.51
N ILE A 286 -3.77 -8.77 -1.99
CA ILE A 286 -3.59 -8.38 -0.57
C ILE A 286 -3.83 -9.52 0.44
N ASP A 287 -3.45 -10.75 0.09
CA ASP A 287 -3.71 -11.95 0.89
C ASP A 287 -3.29 -11.80 2.36
N CYS A 288 -2.18 -11.11 2.65
CA CYS A 288 -1.71 -10.84 4.00
C CYS A 288 -2.70 -10.01 4.85
N ILE A 289 -3.38 -9.05 4.23
CA ILE A 289 -4.41 -8.21 4.87
C ILE A 289 -5.68 -9.03 5.09
N LEU A 290 -6.05 -9.86 4.10
CA LEU A 290 -7.22 -10.73 4.18
C LEU A 290 -7.05 -11.84 5.22
N ASP A 291 -5.85 -12.43 5.33
CA ASP A 291 -5.49 -13.38 6.39
C ASP A 291 -5.69 -12.77 7.77
N ALA A 292 -5.08 -11.60 7.99
CA ALA A 292 -5.17 -10.91 9.27
C ALA A 292 -6.63 -10.58 9.61
N MET A 293 -7.41 -10.12 8.63
CA MET A 293 -8.84 -9.83 8.78
C MET A 293 -9.67 -11.06 9.14
N SER A 294 -9.41 -12.19 8.50
CA SER A 294 -10.19 -13.43 8.66
C SER A 294 -9.65 -14.35 9.77
N GLY A 295 -8.53 -13.99 10.40
CA GLY A 295 -7.88 -14.81 11.41
C GLY A 295 -7.27 -16.10 10.85
N LEU A 296 -6.96 -16.13 9.56
CA LEU A 296 -6.27 -17.26 8.92
C LEU A 296 -4.75 -17.14 9.12
N ASP A 297 -4.08 -18.29 9.02
CA ASP A 297 -2.63 -18.36 9.19
C ASP A 297 -1.90 -17.55 8.11
N ALA A 298 -0.92 -16.77 8.57
CA ALA A 298 -0.11 -15.92 7.71
C ALA A 298 0.59 -16.70 6.59
N GLY A 299 0.35 -16.25 5.35
CA GLY A 299 0.97 -16.81 4.15
C GLY A 299 2.42 -16.38 3.87
N LEU A 300 2.87 -16.73 2.67
CA LEU A 300 4.17 -16.33 2.12
C LEU A 300 4.27 -14.80 1.98
N MET A 301 3.22 -14.12 1.54
CA MET A 301 3.22 -12.66 1.43
C MET A 301 3.49 -12.00 2.78
N SER A 302 2.80 -12.39 3.85
CA SER A 302 3.03 -11.88 5.20
C SER A 302 4.46 -12.15 5.68
N THR A 303 4.90 -13.41 5.58
CA THR A 303 6.24 -13.80 6.05
C THR A 303 7.36 -13.11 5.28
N LYS A 304 7.20 -12.89 3.96
CA LYS A 304 8.16 -12.14 3.15
C LYS A 304 8.23 -10.68 3.53
N VAL A 305 7.09 -10.03 3.77
CA VAL A 305 7.06 -8.65 4.27
C VAL A 305 7.79 -8.55 5.61
N TRP A 306 7.51 -9.46 6.54
CA TRP A 306 8.12 -9.46 7.87
C TRP A 306 9.63 -9.72 7.85
N GLU A 307 10.08 -10.71 7.09
CA GLU A 307 11.50 -11.01 6.90
C GLU A 307 12.25 -9.83 6.27
N TRP A 308 11.66 -9.23 5.23
CA TRP A 308 12.25 -8.10 4.54
C TRP A 308 12.35 -6.87 5.46
N LEU A 309 11.27 -6.50 6.14
CA LEU A 309 11.26 -5.39 7.09
C LEU A 309 12.29 -5.60 8.21
N SER A 310 12.42 -6.83 8.73
CA SER A 310 13.43 -7.16 9.75
C SER A 310 14.87 -6.99 9.26
N SER A 311 15.10 -7.04 7.95
CA SER A 311 16.41 -6.84 7.33
C SER A 311 16.71 -5.38 6.98
N VAL A 312 15.68 -4.52 6.96
CA VAL A 312 15.75 -3.12 6.51
C VAL A 312 15.64 -2.13 7.68
N LEU A 313 14.82 -2.44 8.69
CA LEU A 313 14.63 -1.65 9.92
C LEU A 313 15.47 -2.24 11.06
#